data_AF-A0A1V8P4A5-F1
#
_entry.id   AF-A0A1V8P4A5-F1
#
_cell.length_a   1.000
_cell.length_b   1.000
_cell.length_c   1.000
_cell.angle_alpha   90.00
_cell.angle_beta   90.00
_cell.angle_gamma   90.00
#
_symmetry.space_group_name_H-M   'P 1'
#
loop_
_entity.id
_entity.type
_entity.pdbx_description
1 polymer ?
#
loop_
_entity_poly.entity_id
_entity_poly.type
_entity_poly.pdbx_seq_one_letter_code
_entity_poly.pdbx_strand_id
1 'polypeptide(L)'
;MSAKTPKSDWDLTATERLLKEKKRLGISDDEMAKILGLDSYFYYVVADEKPDFKVYEMSGEVQAALDNAGFDLFYVLTGENNGENYEIMLSAFSYAIADLPIDEQMEMRELMEPVYEKLMKATNGGKHSTHH
;
A
#
# COMPACT_ATOMS: atom_id res chain seq x y z
N MET A 1 5.73 -17.46 24.27
CA MET A 1 6.22 -16.17 23.77
C MET A 1 5.15 -15.61 22.85
N SER A 2 4.40 -14.58 23.26
CA SER A 2 3.46 -13.93 22.35
C SER A 2 4.27 -13.25 21.26
N ALA A 3 4.19 -13.75 20.03
CA ALA A 3 4.48 -12.93 18.87
C ALA A 3 3.60 -11.69 19.05
N LYS A 4 4.20 -10.53 19.31
CA LYS A 4 3.49 -9.27 19.24
C LYS A 4 2.99 -9.21 17.81
N THR A 5 1.68 -9.38 17.61
CA THR A 5 1.04 -8.94 16.38
C THR A 5 1.59 -7.54 16.14
N PRO A 6 2.20 -7.24 14.97
CA PRO A 6 2.55 -5.88 14.65
C PRO A 6 1.30 -5.04 14.96
N LYS A 7 1.43 -3.97 15.74
CA LYS A 7 0.35 -2.98 15.81
C LYS A 7 0.15 -2.57 14.36
N SER A 8 -0.98 -2.95 13.77
CA SER A 8 -1.23 -2.64 12.38
C SER A 8 -1.31 -1.12 12.27
N ASP A 9 -0.74 -0.57 11.20
CA ASP A 9 -0.66 0.88 11.01
C ASP A 9 -1.94 1.43 10.35
N TRP A 10 -3.06 0.73 10.55
CA TRP A 10 -4.36 1.03 9.93
C TRP A 10 -4.87 2.43 10.31
N ASP A 11 -4.50 2.93 11.49
CA ASP A 11 -4.86 4.28 11.95
C ASP A 11 -3.89 5.38 11.49
N LEU A 12 -2.75 5.02 10.89
CA LEU A 12 -1.84 5.99 10.31
C LEU A 12 -2.40 6.50 8.98
N THR A 13 -2.11 7.76 8.70
CA THR A 13 -2.34 8.39 7.39
C THR A 13 -1.45 7.75 6.31
N ALA A 14 -1.84 7.86 5.04
CA ALA A 14 -1.02 7.37 3.93
C ALA A 14 0.36 8.06 3.91
N THR A 15 0.40 9.34 4.29
CA THR A 15 1.63 10.12 4.43
C THR A 15 2.54 9.56 5.52
N GLU A 16 2.02 9.26 6.70
CA GLU A 16 2.81 8.65 7.79
C GLU A 16 3.36 7.28 7.40
N ARG A 17 2.58 6.45 6.71
CA ARG A 17 3.02 5.15 6.21
C ARG A 17 4.09 5.28 5.13
N LEU A 18 3.94 6.23 4.21
CA LEU A 18 4.94 6.54 3.19
C LEU A 18 6.28 6.97 3.83
N LEU A 19 6.23 7.81 4.86
CA LEU A 19 7.43 8.23 5.61
C LEU A 19 8.06 7.05 6.38
N LYS A 20 7.24 6.13 6.90
CA LYS A 20 7.71 4.90 7.54
C LYS A 20 8.44 3.99 6.54
N GLU A 21 7.88 3.81 5.34
CA GLU A 21 8.48 3.04 4.26
C GLU A 21 9.78 3.66 3.77
N LYS A 22 9.80 4.98 3.55
CA LYS A 22 11.02 5.72 3.24
C LYS A 22 12.13 5.44 4.27
N LYS A 23 11.79 5.49 5.56
CA LYS A 23 12.74 5.19 6.65
C LYS A 23 13.19 3.73 6.64
N ARG A 24 12.29 2.78 6.37
CA ARG A 24 12.61 1.34 6.25
C ARG A 24 13.60 1.09 5.11
N LEU A 25 13.41 1.77 3.98
CA LEU A 25 14.23 1.64 2.77
C LEU A 25 15.54 2.43 2.85
N GLY A 26 15.71 3.31 3.84
CA GLY A 26 16.89 4.16 3.95
C GLY A 26 16.97 5.22 2.87
N ILE A 27 15.84 5.58 2.27
CA ILE A 27 15.76 6.57 1.18
C ILE A 27 15.89 7.98 1.77
N SER A 28 16.79 8.77 1.19
CA SER A 28 17.00 10.16 1.59
C SER A 28 15.85 11.07 1.15
N ASP A 29 15.82 12.28 1.70
CA ASP A 29 14.80 13.28 1.40
C ASP A 29 14.86 13.72 -0.06
N ASP A 30 16.08 13.86 -0.58
CA ASP A 30 16.35 14.23 -1.97
C ASP A 30 15.91 13.14 -2.95
N GLU A 31 16.14 11.88 -2.60
CA GLU A 31 15.69 10.74 -3.42
C GLU A 31 14.17 10.61 -3.41
N MET A 32 13.56 10.76 -2.23
CA MET A 32 12.10 10.74 -2.09
C MET A 32 11.45 11.85 -2.93
N ALA A 33 12.00 13.06 -2.85
CA ALA A 33 11.48 14.20 -3.59
C ALA A 33 11.57 13.97 -5.10
N LYS A 34 12.69 13.41 -5.60
CA LYS A 34 12.83 13.01 -7.01
C LYS A 34 11.78 11.97 -7.44
N ILE A 35 11.53 10.95 -6.61
CA ILE A 35 10.49 9.93 -6.89
C ILE A 35 9.11 10.57 -7.01
N LEU A 36 8.82 11.56 -6.17
CA LEU A 36 7.54 12.28 -6.16
C LEU A 36 7.47 13.44 -7.16
N GLY A 37 8.55 13.73 -7.89
CA GLY A 37 8.63 14.88 -8.81
C GLY A 37 8.63 16.25 -8.10
N LEU A 38 9.12 16.30 -6.86
CA LEU A 38 9.20 17.49 -6.02
C LEU A 38 10.66 17.84 -5.71
N ASP A 39 10.93 19.09 -5.35
CA ASP A 39 12.17 19.48 -4.68
C ASP A 39 12.09 19.09 -3.20
N SER A 40 13.20 18.70 -2.56
CA SER A 40 13.18 18.13 -1.19
C SER A 40 12.74 19.11 -0.12
N TYR A 41 13.10 20.40 -0.25
CA TYR A 41 12.61 21.43 0.65
C TYR A 41 11.09 21.63 0.46
N PHE A 42 10.64 21.67 -0.79
CA PHE A 42 9.22 21.78 -1.10
C PHE A 42 8.42 20.54 -0.68
N TYR A 43 9.01 19.34 -0.73
CA TYR A 43 8.37 18.11 -0.25
C TYR A 43 8.02 18.21 1.24
N TYR A 44 8.95 18.66 2.08
CA TYR A 44 8.70 18.79 3.52
C TYR A 44 7.62 19.82 3.83
N VAL A 45 7.67 20.98 3.18
CA VAL A 45 6.66 22.02 3.34
C VAL A 45 5.29 21.52 2.88
N VAL A 46 5.25 20.81 1.75
CA VAL A 46 4.01 20.24 1.22
C VAL A 46 3.49 19.09 2.09
N ALA A 47 4.35 18.25 2.65
CA ALA A 47 3.97 17.16 3.54
C ALA A 47 3.39 17.67 4.87
N ASP A 48 3.92 18.77 5.40
CA ASP A 48 3.41 19.40 6.64
C ASP A 48 2.10 20.17 6.42
N GLU A 49 1.86 20.72 5.23
CA GLU A 49 0.72 21.59 4.95
C GLU A 49 -0.42 20.95 4.13
N LYS A 50 -0.23 19.76 3.53
CA LYS A 50 -1.28 19.12 2.72
C LYS A 50 -2.22 18.21 3.53
N PRO A 51 -3.50 18.13 3.11
CA PRO A 51 -4.35 17.02 3.50
C PRO A 51 -3.72 15.68 3.06
N ASP A 52 -3.94 14.63 3.85
CA ASP A 52 -3.44 13.29 3.53
C ASP A 52 -3.80 12.92 2.09
N PHE A 53 -2.84 12.34 1.37
CA PHE A 53 -3.04 11.98 -0.02
C PHE A 53 -3.65 10.58 -0.12
N LYS A 54 -4.43 10.36 -1.17
CA LYS A 54 -4.89 9.01 -1.53
C LYS A 54 -3.89 8.40 -2.51
N VAL A 55 -3.35 7.23 -2.21
CA VAL A 55 -2.34 6.56 -3.06
C VAL A 55 -2.82 6.41 -4.50
N TYR A 56 -4.12 6.12 -4.70
CA TYR A 56 -4.74 5.95 -6.00
C TYR A 56 -4.94 7.27 -6.78
N GLU A 57 -4.83 8.43 -6.14
CA GLU A 57 -4.86 9.74 -6.81
C GLU A 57 -3.47 10.14 -7.33
N MET A 58 -2.41 9.43 -6.94
CA MET A 58 -1.08 9.63 -7.51
C MET A 58 -1.06 9.23 -8.98
N SER A 59 -0.31 9.96 -9.80
CA SER A 59 -0.10 9.55 -11.19
C SER A 59 0.52 8.15 -11.25
N GLY A 60 0.19 7.38 -12.30
CA GLY A 60 0.76 6.04 -12.51
C GLY A 60 2.29 6.05 -12.60
N GLU A 61 2.89 7.15 -13.07
CA GLU A 61 4.35 7.32 -13.10
C GLU A 61 4.95 7.38 -11.70
N VAL A 62 4.31 8.10 -10.77
CA VAL A 62 4.75 8.19 -9.36
C VAL A 62 4.55 6.87 -8.65
N GLN A 63 3.42 6.19 -8.87
CA GLN A 63 3.17 4.86 -8.30
C GLN A 63 4.23 3.85 -8.79
N ALA A 64 4.52 3.84 -10.10
CA ALA A 64 5.55 2.97 -10.66
C ALA A 64 6.96 3.31 -10.13
N ALA A 65 7.28 4.58 -9.94
CA ALA A 65 8.57 5.00 -9.38
C ALA A 65 8.72 4.56 -7.91
N LEU A 66 7.67 4.65 -7.11
CA LEU A 66 7.64 4.15 -5.73
C LEU A 66 7.80 2.62 -5.68
N ASP A 67 7.04 1.88 -6.50
CA ASP A 67 7.15 0.43 -6.58
C ASP A 67 8.57 -0.02 -6.99
N ASN A 68 9.16 0.63 -7.99
CA ASN A 68 10.55 0.38 -8.43
C ASN A 68 11.59 0.72 -7.34
N ALA A 69 11.28 1.68 -6.46
CA ALA A 69 12.12 2.02 -5.31
C ALA A 69 11.93 1.04 -4.12
N GLY A 70 11.02 0.06 -4.24
CA GLY A 70 10.77 -0.99 -3.25
C GLY A 70 9.78 -0.60 -2.16
N PHE A 71 8.97 0.45 -2.38
CA PHE A 71 7.86 0.79 -1.49
C PHE A 71 6.78 -0.27 -1.58
N ASP A 72 6.29 -0.70 -0.41
CA ASP A 72 5.07 -1.50 -0.36
C ASP A 72 3.85 -0.57 -0.49
N LEU A 73 3.40 -0.36 -1.73
CA LEU A 73 2.24 0.50 -2.01
C LEU A 73 0.95 -0.01 -1.34
N PHE A 74 0.84 -1.31 -1.11
CA PHE A 74 -0.29 -1.89 -0.40
C PHE A 74 -0.24 -1.50 1.08
N TYR A 75 0.95 -1.54 1.70
CA TYR A 75 1.14 -1.00 3.04
C TYR A 75 0.87 0.50 3.11
N VAL A 76 1.36 1.30 2.17
CA VAL A 76 1.09 2.74 2.16
C VAL A 76 -0.43 3.00 2.11
N LEU A 77 -1.17 2.22 1.32
CA LEU A 77 -2.61 2.34 1.20
C LEU A 77 -3.38 1.84 2.44
N THR A 78 -2.95 0.73 3.05
CA THR A 78 -3.79 -0.02 4.02
C THR A 78 -3.25 -0.07 5.45
N GLY A 79 -1.96 0.22 5.63
CA GLY A 79 -1.26 0.04 6.91
C GLY A 79 -0.94 -1.41 7.24
N GLU A 80 -1.20 -2.33 6.31
CA GLU A 80 -0.85 -3.75 6.39
C GLU A 80 0.18 -4.08 5.32
N ASN A 81 1.22 -4.82 5.68
CA ASN A 81 2.20 -5.23 4.68
C ASN A 81 1.58 -6.18 3.66
N ASN A 82 2.02 -6.07 2.42
CA ASN A 82 1.75 -7.08 1.41
C ASN A 82 2.41 -8.40 1.85
N GLY A 83 1.58 -9.39 2.18
CA GLY A 83 2.02 -10.61 2.85
C GLY A 83 1.16 -11.82 2.50
N GLU A 84 1.43 -12.94 3.18
CA GLU A 84 0.75 -14.20 2.85
C GLU A 84 -0.64 -14.33 3.51
N ASN A 85 -0.94 -13.52 4.54
CA ASN A 85 -2.24 -13.58 5.20
C ASN A 85 -3.28 -12.70 4.51
N TYR A 86 -3.93 -13.31 3.54
CA TYR A 86 -4.92 -12.70 2.69
C TYR A 86 -6.16 -12.15 3.42
N GLU A 87 -6.65 -12.84 4.46
CA GLU A 87 -7.82 -12.37 5.22
C GLU A 87 -7.53 -11.03 5.93
N ILE A 88 -6.31 -10.88 6.43
CA ILE A 88 -5.86 -9.63 7.05
C ILE A 88 -5.71 -8.55 5.97
N MET A 89 -5.10 -8.86 4.83
CA MET A 89 -4.98 -7.91 3.71
C MET A 89 -6.35 -7.43 3.21
N LEU A 90 -7.33 -8.31 3.05
CA LEU A 90 -8.70 -7.93 2.67
C LEU A 90 -9.38 -7.04 3.71
N SER A 91 -9.16 -7.34 4.99
CA SER A 91 -9.69 -6.54 6.10
C SER A 91 -9.06 -5.15 6.10
N ALA A 92 -7.74 -5.06 5.91
CA ALA A 92 -6.99 -3.82 5.83
C ALA A 92 -7.42 -2.97 4.62
N PHE A 93 -7.61 -3.61 3.45
CA PHE A 93 -8.11 -2.93 2.26
C PHE A 93 -9.54 -2.41 2.46
N SER A 94 -10.44 -3.24 3.02
CA SER A 94 -11.81 -2.84 3.29
C SER A 94 -11.89 -1.70 4.30
N TYR A 95 -11.02 -1.70 5.31
CA TYR A 95 -10.88 -0.62 6.28
C TYR A 95 -10.41 0.67 5.59
N ALA A 96 -9.38 0.60 4.76
CA ALA A 96 -8.79 1.76 4.08
C ALA A 96 -9.75 2.48 3.12
N ILE A 97 -10.73 1.77 2.56
CA ILE A 97 -11.73 2.37 1.66
C ILE A 97 -13.07 2.68 2.35
N ALA A 98 -13.23 2.36 3.64
CA ALA A 98 -14.53 2.41 4.32
C ALA A 98 -15.16 3.81 4.34
N ASP A 99 -14.33 4.84 4.37
CA ASP A 99 -14.75 6.25 4.41
C ASP A 99 -15.01 6.86 3.02
N LEU A 100 -14.76 6.10 1.94
CA LEU A 100 -15.05 6.55 0.58
C LEU A 100 -16.55 6.46 0.27
N PRO A 101 -17.07 7.30 -0.64
CA PRO A 101 -18.39 7.09 -1.23
C PRO A 101 -18.53 5.68 -1.81
N ILE A 102 -19.75 5.12 -1.75
CA ILE A 102 -20.01 3.73 -2.19
C ILE A 102 -19.55 3.48 -3.63
N ASP A 103 -19.74 4.46 -4.52
CA ASP A 103 -19.32 4.34 -5.92
C ASP A 103 -17.79 4.23 -6.05
N GLU A 104 -17.03 5.05 -5.29
CA GLU A 104 -15.57 4.96 -5.22
C GLU A 104 -15.11 3.64 -4.57
N GLN A 105 -15.82 3.13 -3.57
CA GLN A 105 -15.52 1.82 -2.98
C GLN A 105 -15.66 0.70 -4.01
N MET A 106 -16.65 0.77 -4.89
CA MET A 106 -16.85 -0.23 -5.95
C MET A 106 -15.72 -0.19 -6.98
N GLU A 107 -15.35 1.00 -7.46
CA GLU A 107 -14.23 1.17 -8.39
C GLU A 107 -12.91 0.63 -7.81
N MET A 108 -12.65 0.91 -6.53
CA MET A 108 -11.45 0.40 -5.83
C MET A 108 -11.45 -1.13 -5.69
N ARG A 109 -12.62 -1.74 -5.48
CA ARG A 109 -12.76 -3.20 -5.40
C ARG A 109 -12.53 -3.86 -6.76
N GLU A 110 -13.02 -3.27 -7.85
CA GLU A 110 -12.77 -3.75 -9.21
C GLU A 110 -11.27 -3.71 -9.56
N LEU A 111 -10.56 -2.66 -9.14
CA LEU A 111 -9.10 -2.56 -9.33
C LEU A 111 -8.31 -3.65 -8.58
N MET A 112 -8.84 -4.14 -7.46
CA MET A 112 -8.24 -5.24 -6.69
C MET A 112 -8.65 -6.64 -7.17
N GLU A 113 -9.68 -6.76 -8.00
CA GLU A 113 -10.19 -8.04 -8.50
C GLU A 113 -9.14 -8.88 -9.26
N PRO A 114 -8.25 -8.30 -10.09
CA PRO A 114 -7.16 -9.07 -10.71
C PRO A 114 -6.17 -9.66 -9.70
N VAL A 115 -5.93 -8.98 -8.57
CA VAL A 115 -5.10 -9.47 -7.46
C VAL A 115 -5.82 -10.62 -6.74
N TYR A 116 -7.13 -10.46 -6.50
CA TYR A 116 -8.02 -11.48 -5.95
C TYR A 116 -7.99 -12.77 -6.79
N GLU A 117 -8.19 -12.66 -8.11
CA GLU A 117 -8.22 -13.81 -9.01
C GLU A 117 -6.86 -14.50 -9.14
N LYS A 118 -5.77 -13.74 -9.24
CA LYS A 118 -4.42 -14.27 -9.42
C LYS A 118 -3.99 -15.08 -8.20
N LEU A 119 -4.38 -14.66 -7.00
CA LEU A 119 -4.09 -15.36 -5.74
C LEU A 119 -5.01 -16.55 -5.51
N MET A 120 -6.32 -16.44 -5.81
CA MET A 120 -7.24 -17.59 -5.78
C MET A 120 -6.84 -18.70 -6.76
N LYS A 121 -6.26 -18.35 -7.91
CA LYS A 121 -5.67 -19.33 -8.84
C LYS A 121 -4.38 -19.93 -8.28
N ALA A 122 -3.55 -19.17 -7.57
CA ALA A 122 -2.31 -19.68 -6.95
C ALA A 122 -2.58 -20.65 -5.79
N THR A 123 -3.58 -20.36 -4.95
CA THR A 123 -3.98 -21.24 -3.83
C THR A 123 -4.74 -22.49 -4.29
N ASN A 124 -5.51 -22.39 -5.38
CA ASN A 124 -6.19 -23.54 -6.00
C ASN A 124 -5.28 -24.35 -6.96
N GLY A 125 -4.22 -23.76 -7.50
CA GLY A 125 -3.22 -24.43 -8.35
C GLY A 125 -2.27 -25.35 -7.59
N GLY A 126 -2.18 -25.22 -6.26
CA GLY A 126 -1.41 -26.11 -5.39
C GLY A 126 -2.09 -27.46 -5.08
N LYS A 127 -3.33 -27.68 -5.57
CA LYS A 127 -4.06 -28.94 -5.41
C LYS A 127 -4.24 -29.68 -6.74
N HIS A 128 -3.14 -29.96 -7.43
CA HIS A 128 -3.14 -31.08 -8.38
C HIS A 128 -1.95 -32.02 -8.13
N SER A 129 -2.27 -33.05 -7.34
CA SER A 129 -1.88 -34.45 -7.53
C SER A 129 -0.37 -34.76 -7.67
N THR A 130 0.27 -35.02 -6.53
CA THR A 130 1.19 -36.16 -6.42
C THR A 130 0.37 -37.38 -6.00
N HIS A 131 -0.05 -38.18 -6.97
CA HIS A 131 -0.38 -39.58 -6.75
C HIS A 131 0.55 -40.40 -7.65
N HIS A 132 1.51 -41.06 -7.00
CA HIS A 132 2.23 -42.21 -7.52
C HIS A 132 1.70 -43.46 -6.83
#